data_AF-A0A2T4KK37-F1
#
_entry.id   AF-A0A2T4KK37-F1
#
_cell.length_a   1.000
_cell.length_b   1.000
_cell.length_c   1.000
_cell.angle_alpha   90.00
_cell.angle_beta   90.00
_cell.angle_gamma   90.00
#
_symmetry.space_group_name_H-M   'P 1'
#
loop_
_entity.id
_entity.type
_entity.pdbx_description
1 polymer ?
#
loop_
_entity_poly.entity_id
_entity_poly.type
_entity_poly.pdbx_seq_one_letter_code
_entity_poly.pdbx_strand_id
1 'polypeptide(L)'
;MIITDGKKIGKIGYVNEKYNTLPFKNITTNDIDEIVKALIFSKSKKLNSQNITTDFGLRPHSITMKLTNKLFHSLYNQELDTKTLMLFKEWQVLFHLSETDMGKNQDIIKRRSELSNLFEVNINDARSEYLALFSLQTTYAIIIKLIACKLLNKRLTNSENIKYFNDLTVVTSDELKEFLEKIEDGYSFSDNGIYNLLEGDFFSWYHLDSHWDYELYTLFNNLISKIEEYTTFTFLHEHTSIDVFKELYIEIMPKSIRHSLGEYFTPAWLADNVVQESINRIDSKNWKAIDPTCGSGIFITTLINKVFDQYDLSEMNSKEKENLLKEIYNRVKGIDINPLNVLTSRVSYMLAISPLIDEETTFEIPVYLGDSAIIPTTEKIENTECYVNTIETIEGNLNAIFPVDFVESSEFTPTLITAQKLLNIGILDEVISYLLEKISKYTAINVTLENKIQDLCNKIAELSSKQWDGIWLRIISNFLKAGSLKDLNIVVGNPPWVKWEYLPQNYAEKIKSVSLERHLFSGQTYMGAISLNICALIAHVNASYRLNEDGILAFLMPKTMMTQDSYEGFRNFILDIETNKRFYLQYAEDWEKSGHPFITMKDAFLSYYFKKDYIDYTKGVPLLM
;
A
#
# COMPACT_ATOMS: atom_id res chain seq x y z
N MET A 1 5.82 1.58 -31.12
CA MET A 1 6.66 1.66 -32.35
C MET A 1 6.53 3.02 -33.01
N ILE A 2 7.65 3.66 -33.35
CA ILE A 2 7.68 4.94 -34.07
C ILE A 2 8.02 4.68 -35.55
N ILE A 3 7.27 5.31 -36.46
CA ILE A 3 7.51 5.26 -37.91
C ILE A 3 7.66 6.70 -38.40
N THR A 4 8.72 6.98 -39.15
CA THR A 4 8.97 8.32 -39.69
C THR A 4 9.62 8.27 -41.07
N ASP A 5 9.28 9.22 -41.94
CA ASP A 5 9.92 9.45 -43.25
C ASP A 5 10.91 10.64 -43.20
N GLY A 6 11.17 11.18 -42.00
CA GLY A 6 11.99 12.37 -41.79
C GLY A 6 11.26 13.71 -41.91
N LYS A 7 9.97 13.71 -42.27
CA LYS A 7 9.09 14.90 -42.28
C LYS A 7 7.83 14.70 -41.44
N LYS A 8 7.28 13.49 -41.47
CA LYS A 8 6.11 13.07 -40.72
C LYS A 8 6.44 11.90 -39.82
N ILE A 9 5.77 11.85 -38.68
CA ILE A 9 5.86 10.78 -37.69
C ILE A 9 4.48 10.16 -37.49
N GLY A 10 4.43 8.83 -37.50
CA GLY A 10 3.31 8.02 -37.06
C GLY A 10 3.74 7.17 -35.87
N LYS A 11 2.81 6.87 -34.98
CA LYS A 11 3.07 6.05 -33.78
C LYS A 11 2.09 4.90 -33.76
N ILE A 12 2.59 3.71 -33.45
CA ILE A 12 1.79 2.51 -33.25
C ILE A 12 2.00 2.07 -31.80
N GLY A 13 0.98 2.21 -30.98
CA GLY A 13 0.92 1.64 -29.63
C GLY A 13 0.26 0.27 -29.65
N TYR A 14 0.58 -0.59 -28.69
CA TYR A 14 -0.16 -1.82 -28.41
C TYR A 14 -0.75 -1.70 -27.01
N VAL A 15 -2.07 -1.57 -26.95
CA VAL A 15 -2.81 -1.32 -25.70
C VAL A 15 -4.04 -2.22 -25.69
N ASN A 16 -4.28 -2.92 -24.58
CA ASN A 16 -5.42 -3.84 -24.41
C ASN A 16 -5.59 -4.83 -25.57
N GLU A 17 -4.48 -5.46 -25.96
CA GLU A 17 -4.41 -6.43 -27.06
C GLU A 17 -4.79 -5.89 -28.46
N LYS A 18 -4.81 -4.56 -28.63
CA LYS A 18 -5.09 -3.90 -29.91
C LYS A 18 -3.96 -2.96 -30.30
N TYR A 19 -3.69 -2.90 -31.60
CA TYR A 19 -2.80 -1.89 -32.16
C TYR A 19 -3.56 -0.59 -32.37
N ASN A 20 -3.12 0.47 -31.69
CA ASN A 20 -3.60 1.83 -31.88
C ASN A 20 -2.61 2.59 -32.75
N THR A 21 -3.02 2.93 -33.97
CA THR A 21 -2.22 3.74 -34.89
C THR A 21 -2.63 5.20 -34.78
N LEU A 22 -1.73 6.06 -34.33
CA LEU A 22 -1.93 7.51 -34.40
C LEU A 22 -1.68 7.99 -35.84
N PRO A 23 -2.49 8.93 -36.34
CA PRO A 23 -2.32 9.48 -37.69
C PRO A 23 -0.96 10.16 -37.84
N PHE A 24 -0.41 10.13 -39.06
CA PHE A 24 0.84 10.80 -39.38
C PHE A 24 0.71 12.32 -39.20
N LYS A 25 1.56 12.90 -38.35
CA LYS A 25 1.66 14.35 -38.14
C LYS A 25 3.05 14.86 -38.49
N ASN A 26 3.19 16.18 -38.63
CA ASN A 26 4.52 16.80 -38.77
C ASN A 26 5.33 16.58 -37.49
N ILE A 27 6.64 16.36 -37.65
CA ILE A 27 7.55 16.15 -36.51
C ILE A 27 7.66 17.44 -35.69
N THR A 28 7.42 17.33 -34.39
CA THR A 28 7.66 18.40 -33.41
C THR A 28 8.97 18.17 -32.66
N THR A 29 9.45 19.15 -31.89
CA THR A 29 10.63 19.01 -31.03
C THR A 29 10.47 17.86 -30.03
N ASN A 30 9.27 17.70 -29.45
CA ASN A 30 8.96 16.60 -28.53
C ASN A 30 9.05 15.23 -29.23
N ASP A 31 8.62 15.14 -30.50
CA ASP A 31 8.71 13.89 -31.25
C ASP A 31 10.18 13.52 -31.57
N ILE A 32 11.07 14.50 -31.76
CA ILE A 32 12.52 14.26 -31.94
C ILE A 32 13.13 13.72 -30.65
N ASP A 33 12.82 14.33 -29.50
CA ASP A 33 13.27 13.85 -28.19
C ASP A 33 12.81 12.40 -27.93
N GLU A 34 11.55 12.09 -28.26
CA GLU A 34 10.98 10.74 -28.14
C GLU A 34 11.69 9.73 -29.05
N ILE A 35 12.03 10.10 -30.29
CA ILE A 35 12.83 9.26 -31.20
C ILE A 35 14.22 8.98 -30.62
N VAL A 36 14.91 10.02 -30.13
CA VAL A 36 16.26 9.87 -29.56
C VAL A 36 16.23 8.95 -28.34
N LYS A 37 15.27 9.16 -27.43
CA LYS A 37 15.07 8.28 -26.27
C LYS A 37 14.77 6.84 -26.68
N ALA A 38 13.87 6.63 -27.64
CA ALA A 38 13.56 5.30 -28.15
C ALA A 38 14.78 4.59 -28.74
N LEU A 39 15.68 5.31 -29.41
CA LEU A 39 16.93 4.75 -29.93
C LEU A 39 17.93 4.40 -28.82
N ILE A 40 18.13 5.31 -27.85
CA ILE A 40 19.02 5.11 -26.70
C ILE A 40 18.59 3.87 -25.90
N PHE A 41 17.29 3.74 -25.62
CA PHE A 41 16.74 2.66 -24.80
C PHE A 41 16.31 1.42 -25.60
N SER A 42 16.62 1.35 -26.89
CA SER A 42 16.19 0.25 -27.78
C SER A 42 16.68 -1.14 -27.35
N LYS A 43 17.77 -1.21 -26.57
CA LYS A 43 18.32 -2.46 -26.02
C LYS A 43 17.95 -2.71 -24.55
N SER A 44 17.26 -1.77 -23.91
CA SER A 44 16.85 -1.88 -22.51
C SER A 44 15.56 -2.70 -22.39
N LYS A 45 15.40 -3.37 -21.24
CA LYS A 45 14.16 -4.07 -20.92
C LYS A 45 13.06 -3.08 -20.57
N LYS A 46 11.86 -3.30 -21.07
CA LYS A 46 10.67 -2.56 -20.60
C LYS A 46 10.33 -2.99 -19.18
N LEU A 47 10.00 -2.05 -18.32
CA LEU A 47 9.47 -2.32 -16.99
C LEU A 47 8.02 -2.81 -17.12
N ASN A 48 7.86 -4.14 -17.24
CA ASN A 48 6.57 -4.81 -17.33
C ASN A 48 6.59 -6.08 -16.46
N SER A 49 5.40 -6.57 -16.13
CA SER A 49 5.22 -7.68 -15.20
C SER A 49 5.97 -8.95 -15.63
N GLN A 50 5.95 -9.27 -16.93
CA GLN A 50 6.63 -10.44 -17.49
C GLN A 50 8.16 -10.37 -17.32
N ASN A 51 8.77 -9.23 -17.66
CA ASN A 51 10.22 -9.05 -17.57
C ASN A 51 10.67 -9.07 -16.11
N ILE A 52 10.00 -8.31 -15.24
CA ILE A 52 10.32 -8.26 -13.80
C ILE A 52 10.23 -9.66 -13.20
N THR A 53 9.13 -10.38 -13.44
CA THR A 53 8.94 -11.74 -12.93
C THR A 53 10.02 -12.70 -13.45
N THR A 54 10.45 -12.54 -14.70
CA THR A 54 11.49 -13.39 -15.28
C THR A 54 12.84 -13.20 -14.61
N ASP A 55 13.22 -11.96 -14.29
CA ASP A 55 14.53 -11.65 -13.71
C ASP A 55 14.57 -11.76 -12.19
N PHE A 56 13.46 -11.41 -11.52
CA PHE A 56 13.39 -11.25 -10.06
C PHE A 56 12.44 -12.25 -9.38
N GLY A 57 11.78 -13.14 -10.13
CA GLY A 57 10.99 -14.23 -9.55
C GLY A 57 11.84 -15.17 -8.69
N LEU A 58 11.22 -15.76 -7.68
CA LEU A 58 11.88 -16.69 -6.77
C LEU A 58 12.02 -18.07 -7.44
N ARG A 59 13.19 -18.33 -8.04
CA ARG A 59 13.49 -19.55 -8.79
C ARG A 59 14.79 -20.18 -8.30
N PRO A 60 14.98 -21.50 -8.44
CA PRO A 60 16.26 -22.13 -8.10
C PRO A 60 17.44 -21.39 -8.75
N HIS A 61 18.46 -21.07 -7.95
CA HIS A 61 19.67 -20.34 -8.34
C HIS A 61 19.46 -18.89 -8.83
N SER A 62 18.24 -18.33 -8.81
CA SER A 62 18.02 -16.92 -9.14
C SER A 62 18.69 -16.00 -8.11
N ILE A 63 18.93 -14.75 -8.51
CA ILE A 63 19.48 -13.74 -7.59
C ILE A 63 18.58 -13.52 -6.39
N THR A 64 17.26 -13.49 -6.63
CA THR A 64 16.24 -13.40 -5.59
C THR A 64 16.38 -14.53 -4.58
N MET A 65 16.47 -15.79 -5.04
CA MET A 65 16.62 -16.93 -4.13
C MET A 65 17.91 -16.84 -3.30
N LYS A 66 19.03 -16.46 -3.92
CA LYS A 66 20.30 -16.28 -3.21
C LYS A 66 20.21 -15.18 -2.15
N LEU A 67 19.60 -14.04 -2.48
CA LEU A 67 19.36 -12.93 -1.56
C LEU A 67 18.43 -13.37 -0.41
N THR A 68 17.30 -14.00 -0.72
CA THR A 68 16.34 -14.49 0.28
C THR A 68 16.99 -15.48 1.25
N ASN A 69 17.77 -16.44 0.75
CA ASN A 69 18.50 -17.38 1.60
C ASN A 69 19.56 -16.68 2.45
N LYS A 70 20.32 -15.74 1.89
CA LYS A 70 21.31 -14.95 2.63
C LYS A 70 20.65 -14.19 3.79
N LEU A 71 19.56 -13.49 3.51
CA LEU A 71 18.80 -12.74 4.52
C LEU A 71 18.23 -13.67 5.60
N PHE A 72 17.61 -14.78 5.20
CA PHE A 72 17.09 -15.75 6.16
C PHE A 72 18.17 -16.33 7.07
N HIS A 73 19.30 -16.77 6.53
CA HIS A 73 20.39 -17.31 7.33
C HIS A 73 21.01 -16.26 8.26
N SER A 74 21.05 -14.99 7.84
CA SER A 74 21.49 -13.88 8.67
C SER A 74 20.55 -13.61 9.86
N LEU A 75 19.26 -13.94 9.73
CA LEU A 75 18.29 -13.87 10.83
C LEU A 75 18.25 -15.14 11.69
N TYR A 76 18.45 -16.31 11.08
CA TYR A 76 18.25 -17.61 11.70
C TYR A 76 19.46 -18.10 12.52
N ASN A 77 20.68 -17.81 12.06
CA ASN A 77 21.90 -18.41 12.60
C ASN A 77 22.56 -17.61 13.73
N GLN A 78 22.06 -16.41 14.04
CA GLN A 78 22.66 -15.52 15.03
C GLN A 78 21.61 -14.84 15.90
N GLU A 79 22.05 -14.31 17.03
CA GLU A 79 21.23 -13.43 17.85
C GLU A 79 20.99 -12.12 17.09
N LEU A 80 19.75 -11.66 17.06
CA LEU A 80 19.39 -10.42 16.38
C LEU A 80 19.90 -9.24 17.20
N ASP A 81 20.52 -8.27 16.54
CA ASP A 81 20.79 -6.98 17.17
C ASP A 81 19.47 -6.30 17.58
N THR A 82 19.56 -5.33 18.50
CA THR A 82 18.40 -4.67 19.09
C THR A 82 17.47 -4.07 18.04
N LYS A 83 18.01 -3.48 16.97
CA LYS A 83 17.23 -2.81 15.94
C LYS A 83 16.51 -3.81 15.07
N THR A 84 17.19 -4.86 14.62
CA THR A 84 16.59 -5.94 13.84
C THR A 84 15.52 -6.67 14.64
N LEU A 85 15.79 -6.94 15.92
CA LEU A 85 14.81 -7.53 16.83
C LEU A 85 13.56 -6.65 16.96
N MET A 86 13.73 -5.34 17.15
CA MET A 86 12.62 -4.38 17.21
C MET A 86 11.78 -4.43 15.94
N LEU A 87 12.39 -4.28 14.77
CA LEU A 87 11.69 -4.26 13.49
C LEU A 87 10.91 -5.56 13.25
N PHE A 88 11.54 -6.71 13.53
CA PHE A 88 10.91 -8.02 13.42
C PHE A 88 9.72 -8.16 14.38
N LYS A 89 9.90 -7.79 15.64
CA LYS A 89 8.88 -7.93 16.68
C LYS A 89 7.68 -7.02 16.47
N GLU A 90 7.91 -5.78 16.08
CA GLU A 90 6.84 -4.80 15.83
C GLU A 90 6.11 -5.09 14.52
N TRP A 91 6.80 -5.67 13.52
CA TRP A 91 6.14 -6.26 12.36
C TRP A 91 5.18 -7.38 12.78
N GLN A 92 5.56 -8.27 13.71
CA GLN A 92 4.65 -9.30 14.22
C GLN A 92 3.41 -8.68 14.88
N VAL A 93 3.59 -7.63 15.70
CA VAL A 93 2.49 -6.92 16.38
C VAL A 93 1.50 -6.33 15.38
N LEU A 94 2.01 -5.65 14.34
CA LEU A 94 1.20 -5.03 13.29
C LEU A 94 0.35 -6.06 12.52
N PHE A 95 0.95 -7.21 12.17
CA PHE A 95 0.21 -8.32 11.54
C PHE A 95 -0.58 -9.16 12.54
N HIS A 96 -0.60 -8.77 13.81
CA HIS A 96 -1.24 -9.46 14.92
C HIS A 96 -0.74 -10.90 15.14
N LEU A 97 0.44 -11.23 14.62
CA LEU A 97 1.03 -12.56 14.75
C LEU A 97 1.49 -12.79 16.19
N SER A 98 1.20 -13.97 16.74
CA SER A 98 1.72 -14.38 18.04
C SER A 98 2.54 -15.67 17.95
N GLU A 99 3.58 -15.77 18.78
CA GLU A 99 4.35 -17.01 18.97
C GLU A 99 3.55 -18.08 19.73
N THR A 100 2.45 -17.68 20.37
CA THR A 100 1.53 -18.54 21.13
C THR A 100 0.33 -19.03 20.30
N ASP A 101 0.30 -18.71 18.99
CA ASP A 101 -0.81 -19.09 18.12
C ASP A 101 -0.89 -20.62 18.00
N MET A 102 -1.86 -21.18 18.71
CA MET A 102 -2.15 -22.61 18.80
C MET A 102 -3.11 -23.06 17.69
N GLY A 103 -3.19 -22.32 16.59
CA GLY A 103 -3.95 -22.69 15.40
C GLY A 103 -3.59 -24.11 14.95
N LYS A 104 -4.49 -25.08 15.18
CA LYS A 104 -4.34 -26.47 14.73
C LYS A 104 -4.77 -26.64 13.27
N ASN A 105 -4.56 -25.62 12.44
CA ASN A 105 -5.04 -25.63 11.06
C ASN A 105 -4.00 -26.28 10.14
N GLN A 106 -4.47 -27.13 9.22
CA GLN A 106 -3.64 -27.77 8.19
C GLN A 106 -2.82 -26.74 7.38
N ASP A 107 -3.28 -25.49 7.31
CA ASP A 107 -2.59 -24.38 6.65
C ASP A 107 -1.22 -24.06 7.27
N ILE A 108 -1.08 -24.08 8.60
CA ILE A 108 0.21 -23.83 9.27
C ILE A 108 1.22 -24.92 8.90
N ILE A 109 0.79 -26.19 8.94
CA ILE A 109 1.65 -27.33 8.58
C ILE A 109 2.11 -27.19 7.13
N LYS A 110 1.20 -26.82 6.22
CA LYS A 110 1.52 -26.63 4.81
C LYS A 110 2.49 -25.46 4.59
N ARG A 111 2.27 -24.31 5.24
CA ARG A 111 3.19 -23.16 5.18
C ARG A 111 4.58 -23.53 5.66
N ARG A 112 4.69 -24.14 6.84
CA ARG A 112 5.97 -24.59 7.40
C ARG A 112 6.69 -25.58 6.49
N SER A 113 5.96 -26.50 5.87
CA SER A 113 6.53 -27.44 4.91
C SER A 113 7.02 -26.75 3.63
N GLU A 114 6.25 -25.84 3.04
CA GLU A 114 6.66 -25.06 1.86
C GLU A 114 7.90 -24.21 2.18
N LEU A 115 7.92 -23.52 3.32
CA LEU A 115 9.05 -22.72 3.78
C LEU A 115 10.28 -23.59 4.09
N SER A 116 10.11 -24.75 4.71
CA SER A 116 11.23 -25.66 5.02
C SER A 116 11.93 -26.13 3.76
N ASN A 117 11.16 -26.44 2.71
CA ASN A 117 11.71 -26.84 1.42
C ASN A 117 12.40 -25.67 0.70
N LEU A 118 11.87 -24.45 0.85
CA LEU A 118 12.41 -23.24 0.22
C LEU A 118 13.76 -22.85 0.80
N PHE A 119 13.90 -22.89 2.13
CA PHE A 119 15.11 -22.51 2.86
C PHE A 119 16.06 -23.67 3.15
N GLU A 120 15.69 -24.90 2.82
CA GLU A 120 16.43 -26.12 3.15
C GLU A 120 16.73 -26.26 4.66
N VAL A 121 15.82 -25.77 5.50
CA VAL A 121 15.91 -25.79 6.97
C VAL A 121 14.62 -26.35 7.55
N ASN A 122 14.71 -27.09 8.67
CA ASN A 122 13.52 -27.63 9.34
C ASN A 122 12.79 -26.53 10.12
N ILE A 123 11.75 -25.94 9.51
CA ILE A 123 10.88 -24.93 10.13
C ILE A 123 9.73 -25.65 10.82
N ASN A 124 9.79 -25.75 12.15
CA ASN A 124 8.82 -26.51 12.94
C ASN A 124 8.14 -25.69 14.06
N ASP A 125 8.57 -24.45 14.26
CA ASP A 125 8.07 -23.53 15.29
C ASP A 125 7.64 -22.19 14.68
N ALA A 126 6.92 -21.38 15.46
CA ALA A 126 6.38 -20.10 15.00
C ALA A 126 7.48 -19.07 14.72
N ARG A 127 8.54 -19.03 15.53
CA ARG A 127 9.63 -18.06 15.37
C ARG A 127 10.36 -18.31 14.05
N SER A 128 10.75 -19.56 13.76
CA SER A 128 11.41 -19.90 12.49
C SER A 128 10.52 -19.65 11.27
N GLU A 129 9.21 -19.91 11.37
CA GLU A 129 8.22 -19.58 10.34
C GLU A 129 8.17 -18.07 10.08
N TYR A 130 8.11 -17.26 11.13
CA TYR A 130 8.03 -15.81 11.01
C TYR A 130 9.33 -15.18 10.51
N LEU A 131 10.51 -15.69 10.88
CA LEU A 131 11.78 -15.23 10.31
C LEU A 131 11.87 -15.53 8.80
N ALA A 132 11.37 -16.70 8.38
CA ALA A 132 11.28 -17.08 6.97
C ALA A 132 10.31 -16.20 6.17
N LEU A 133 9.18 -15.80 6.77
CA LEU A 133 8.24 -14.84 6.17
C LEU A 133 8.85 -13.44 6.08
N PHE A 134 9.47 -12.98 7.16
CA PHE A 134 10.09 -11.68 7.24
C PHE A 134 11.24 -11.52 6.24
N SER A 135 12.04 -12.57 5.99
CA SER A 135 13.10 -12.54 4.98
C SER A 135 12.57 -12.52 3.54
N LEU A 136 11.50 -13.26 3.23
CA LEU A 136 10.82 -13.20 1.93
C LEU A 136 10.25 -11.80 1.65
N GLN A 137 9.55 -11.22 2.63
CA GLN A 137 9.00 -9.88 2.53
C GLN A 137 10.11 -8.82 2.43
N THR A 138 11.18 -8.95 3.20
CA THR A 138 12.37 -8.07 3.10
C THR A 138 13.00 -8.14 1.71
N THR A 139 13.15 -9.34 1.14
CA THR A 139 13.69 -9.51 -0.22
C THR A 139 12.84 -8.76 -1.24
N TYR A 140 11.52 -8.92 -1.18
CA TYR A 140 10.62 -8.22 -2.08
C TYR A 140 10.67 -6.70 -1.86
N ALA A 141 10.68 -6.23 -0.61
CA ALA A 141 10.82 -4.80 -0.29
C ALA A 141 12.10 -4.19 -0.87
N ILE A 142 13.25 -4.87 -0.75
CA ILE A 142 14.53 -4.44 -1.35
C ILE A 142 14.39 -4.25 -2.86
N ILE A 143 13.82 -5.24 -3.56
CA ILE A 143 13.66 -5.18 -5.02
C ILE A 143 12.78 -3.97 -5.42
N ILE A 144 11.66 -3.78 -4.72
CA ILE A 144 10.73 -2.66 -4.98
C ILE A 144 11.38 -1.31 -4.69
N LYS A 145 12.10 -1.16 -3.55
CA LYS A 145 12.79 0.07 -3.18
C LYS A 145 13.89 0.43 -4.18
N LEU A 146 14.68 -0.55 -4.65
CA LEU A 146 15.72 -0.32 -5.66
C LEU A 146 15.13 0.04 -7.03
N ILE A 147 14.01 -0.58 -7.44
CA ILE A 147 13.29 -0.18 -8.66
C ILE A 147 12.73 1.25 -8.52
N ALA A 148 12.16 1.59 -7.37
CA ALA A 148 11.69 2.95 -7.09
C ALA A 148 12.83 3.97 -7.16
N CYS A 149 13.99 3.65 -6.57
CA CYS A 149 15.21 4.45 -6.68
C CYS A 149 15.60 4.69 -8.13
N LYS A 150 15.63 3.63 -8.95
CA LYS A 150 15.92 3.76 -10.38
C LYS A 150 14.95 4.71 -11.09
N LEU A 151 13.67 4.64 -10.76
CA LEU A 151 12.63 5.50 -11.36
C LEU A 151 12.79 6.98 -10.95
N LEU A 152 13.26 7.23 -9.73
CA LEU A 152 13.57 8.59 -9.25
C LEU A 152 14.84 9.17 -9.89
N ASN A 153 15.75 8.32 -10.36
CA ASN A 153 17.01 8.55 -11.10
C ASN A 153 17.87 9.73 -10.62
N LYS A 154 17.41 10.98 -10.80
CA LYS A 154 18.11 12.22 -10.46
C LYS A 154 17.83 12.76 -9.05
N ARG A 155 16.89 12.16 -8.32
CA ARG A 155 16.53 12.57 -6.94
C ARG A 155 17.16 11.70 -5.85
N LEU A 156 18.11 10.84 -6.23
CA LEU A 156 18.58 9.74 -5.39
C LEU A 156 19.30 10.21 -4.13
N THR A 157 20.32 11.07 -4.25
CA THR A 157 21.04 11.60 -3.09
C THR A 157 21.79 12.89 -3.45
N ASN A 158 22.11 13.71 -2.44
CA ASN A 158 23.11 14.79 -2.56
C ASN A 158 24.56 14.26 -2.43
N SER A 159 24.82 12.99 -2.76
CA SER A 159 26.17 12.41 -2.71
C SER A 159 27.02 12.89 -3.88
N GLU A 160 28.29 13.23 -3.64
CA GLU A 160 29.23 13.57 -4.71
C GLU A 160 29.48 12.39 -5.66
N ASN A 161 29.43 11.15 -5.13
CA ASN A 161 29.80 9.92 -5.85
C ASN A 161 28.62 9.17 -6.50
N ILE A 162 27.38 9.41 -6.04
CA ILE A 162 26.19 8.70 -6.53
C ILE A 162 25.17 9.73 -7.02
N LYS A 163 25.19 10.02 -8.32
CA LYS A 163 24.29 10.99 -8.97
C LYS A 163 23.16 10.30 -9.72
N TYR A 164 23.45 9.14 -10.29
CA TYR A 164 22.52 8.32 -11.05
C TYR A 164 22.46 6.91 -10.48
N PHE A 165 21.37 6.20 -10.74
CA PHE A 165 21.22 4.81 -10.29
C PHE A 165 22.36 3.90 -10.80
N ASN A 166 22.84 4.13 -12.03
CA ASN A 166 23.93 3.35 -12.62
C ASN A 166 25.27 3.48 -11.85
N ASP A 167 25.49 4.58 -11.12
CA ASP A 167 26.73 4.77 -10.36
C ASP A 167 26.89 3.69 -9.28
N LEU A 168 25.76 3.17 -8.75
CA LEU A 168 25.72 2.09 -7.77
C LEU A 168 26.31 0.76 -8.26
N THR A 169 26.51 0.59 -9.57
CA THR A 169 27.09 -0.65 -10.13
C THR A 169 28.60 -0.76 -9.89
N VAL A 170 29.27 0.33 -9.52
CA VAL A 170 30.73 0.41 -9.38
C VAL A 170 31.20 0.96 -8.04
N VAL A 171 30.29 1.22 -7.10
CA VAL A 171 30.64 1.73 -5.76
C VAL A 171 31.24 0.65 -4.87
N THR A 172 31.98 1.10 -3.86
CA THR A 172 32.52 0.24 -2.81
C THR A 172 31.43 -0.33 -1.90
N SER A 173 31.78 -1.32 -1.07
CA SER A 173 30.87 -1.90 -0.08
C SER A 173 30.32 -0.85 0.89
N ASP A 174 31.18 0.06 1.35
CA ASP A 174 30.81 1.07 2.34
C ASP A 174 29.90 2.13 1.71
N GLU A 175 30.22 2.61 0.50
CA GLU A 175 29.38 3.55 -0.23
C GLU A 175 27.99 2.96 -0.55
N LEU A 176 27.91 1.67 -0.90
CA LEU A 176 26.62 1.02 -1.13
C LEU A 176 25.82 0.91 0.17
N LYS A 177 26.48 0.54 1.28
CA LYS A 177 25.85 0.48 2.59
C LYS A 177 25.27 1.84 3.00
N GLU A 178 26.06 2.91 2.89
CA GLU A 178 25.59 4.28 3.18
C GLU A 178 24.41 4.70 2.30
N PHE A 179 24.39 4.29 1.03
CA PHE A 179 23.26 4.53 0.15
C PHE A 179 22.00 3.80 0.63
N LEU A 180 22.12 2.53 1.03
CA LEU A 180 21.01 1.76 1.57
C LEU A 180 20.52 2.35 2.90
N GLU A 181 21.40 2.86 3.76
CA GLU A 181 21.03 3.60 4.98
C GLU A 181 20.14 4.81 4.67
N LYS A 182 20.44 5.56 3.60
CA LYS A 182 19.61 6.69 3.17
C LYS A 182 18.26 6.28 2.58
N ILE A 183 18.16 5.11 1.96
CA ILE A 183 16.86 4.56 1.51
C ILE A 183 15.98 4.21 2.71
N GLU A 184 16.61 3.76 3.79
CA GLU A 184 15.94 3.17 4.93
C GLU A 184 15.68 4.15 6.08
N ASP A 185 16.35 5.31 6.09
CA ASP A 185 16.21 6.30 7.17
C ASP A 185 14.84 7.01 7.20
N GLY A 186 14.15 7.04 6.06
CA GLY A 186 12.83 7.64 5.90
C GLY A 186 12.76 9.16 5.84
N TYR A 187 13.89 9.87 5.79
CA TYR A 187 13.93 11.34 5.69
C TYR A 187 14.89 11.87 4.62
N SER A 188 15.89 11.11 4.18
CA SER A 188 16.83 11.55 3.14
C SER A 188 16.15 11.90 1.81
N PHE A 189 15.11 11.15 1.43
CA PHE A 189 14.31 11.45 0.24
C PHE A 189 13.31 12.59 0.45
N SER A 190 12.91 12.85 1.70
CA SER A 190 12.00 13.96 2.04
C SER A 190 12.64 15.32 1.86
N ASP A 191 13.96 15.43 2.06
CA ASP A 191 14.75 16.63 1.78
C ASP A 191 14.68 17.02 0.28
N ASN A 192 14.38 16.05 -0.61
CA ASN A 192 14.16 16.24 -2.05
C ASN A 192 12.67 16.29 -2.44
N GLY A 193 11.78 16.52 -1.47
CA GLY A 193 10.34 16.69 -1.68
C GLY A 193 9.57 15.39 -1.92
N ILE A 194 10.13 14.22 -1.56
CA ILE A 194 9.45 12.92 -1.65
C ILE A 194 9.16 12.43 -0.23
N TYR A 195 7.92 12.59 0.24
CA TYR A 195 7.65 12.43 1.67
C TYR A 195 7.45 10.99 2.14
N ASN A 196 6.71 10.15 1.40
CA ASN A 196 6.29 8.83 1.91
C ASN A 196 6.56 7.64 0.97
N LEU A 197 7.38 7.79 -0.07
CA LEU A 197 7.67 6.70 -1.01
C LEU A 197 8.68 5.68 -0.44
N LEU A 198 9.83 6.16 0.02
CA LEU A 198 10.93 5.37 0.59
C LEU A 198 11.10 5.77 2.05
N GLU A 199 10.05 5.56 2.83
CA GLU A 199 9.95 6.18 4.14
C GLU A 199 10.62 5.37 5.26
N GLY A 200 11.44 4.34 4.97
CA GLY A 200 11.87 3.35 5.96
C GLY A 200 10.69 2.52 6.46
N ASP A 201 10.86 1.24 6.74
CA ASP A 201 9.76 0.38 7.20
C ASP A 201 10.29 -0.74 8.09
N PHE A 202 9.46 -1.74 8.37
CA PHE A 202 9.90 -2.89 9.15
C PHE A 202 10.99 -3.72 8.45
N PHE A 203 11.24 -3.53 7.16
CA PHE A 203 12.19 -4.32 6.37
C PHE A 203 13.56 -3.65 6.24
N SER A 204 13.84 -2.65 7.09
CA SER A 204 14.99 -1.75 7.01
C SER A 204 16.21 -2.19 7.84
N TRP A 205 16.53 -3.49 7.86
CA TRP A 205 17.54 -4.06 8.79
C TRP A 205 18.81 -4.60 8.10
N TYR A 206 18.71 -4.99 6.83
CA TYR A 206 19.76 -5.72 6.10
C TYR A 206 21.09 -4.97 5.93
N HIS A 207 21.07 -3.64 6.03
CA HIS A 207 22.25 -2.78 5.93
C HIS A 207 23.04 -2.65 7.23
N LEU A 208 22.53 -3.13 8.37
CA LEU A 208 23.19 -2.95 9.67
C LEU A 208 24.49 -3.75 9.71
N ASP A 209 25.48 -3.30 10.50
CA ASP A 209 26.80 -3.94 10.59
C ASP A 209 26.74 -5.42 11.01
N SER A 210 25.72 -5.82 11.77
CA SER A 210 25.43 -7.20 12.17
C SER A 210 25.06 -8.12 11.00
N HIS A 211 24.65 -7.56 9.87
CA HIS A 211 24.11 -8.27 8.72
C HIS A 211 24.89 -8.00 7.42
N TRP A 212 25.52 -6.83 7.31
CA TRP A 212 26.24 -6.42 6.10
C TRP A 212 27.60 -7.08 5.97
N ASP A 213 27.77 -7.87 4.91
CA ASP A 213 29.04 -8.50 4.57
C ASP A 213 29.30 -8.50 3.06
N TYR A 214 30.49 -8.98 2.66
CA TYR A 214 30.91 -8.97 1.27
C TYR A 214 30.02 -9.83 0.34
N GLU A 215 29.42 -10.90 0.87
CA GLU A 215 28.48 -11.73 0.12
C GLU A 215 27.19 -10.94 -0.16
N LEU A 216 26.63 -10.28 0.85
CA LEU A 216 25.45 -9.44 0.70
C LEU A 216 25.72 -8.27 -0.26
N TYR A 217 26.85 -7.58 -0.11
CA TYR A 217 27.32 -6.56 -1.05
C TYR A 217 27.33 -7.08 -2.50
N THR A 218 27.89 -8.27 -2.74
CA THR A 218 27.94 -8.88 -4.08
C THR A 218 26.54 -9.18 -4.63
N LEU A 219 25.62 -9.63 -3.78
CA LEU A 219 24.23 -9.88 -4.17
C LEU A 219 23.50 -8.58 -4.54
N PHE A 220 23.69 -7.51 -3.76
CA PHE A 220 23.12 -6.20 -4.09
C PHE A 220 23.69 -5.64 -5.40
N ASN A 221 25.00 -5.72 -5.63
CA ASN A 221 25.60 -5.29 -6.90
C ASN A 221 25.02 -6.01 -8.11
N ASN A 222 24.86 -7.34 -8.01
CA ASN A 222 24.25 -8.12 -9.08
C ASN A 222 22.77 -7.72 -9.29
N LEU A 223 22.05 -7.40 -8.21
CA LEU A 223 20.65 -7.01 -8.25
C LEU A 223 20.49 -5.63 -8.91
N ILE A 224 21.31 -4.67 -8.50
CA ILE A 224 21.38 -3.31 -9.06
C ILE A 224 21.76 -3.38 -10.53
N SER A 225 22.77 -4.16 -10.90
CA SER A 225 23.16 -4.37 -12.30
C SER A 225 22.00 -4.93 -13.13
N LYS A 226 21.19 -5.84 -12.56
CA LYS A 226 20.03 -6.40 -13.23
C LYS A 226 18.91 -5.37 -13.40
N ILE A 227 18.63 -4.58 -12.37
CA ILE A 227 17.70 -3.46 -12.42
C ILE A 227 18.19 -2.42 -13.44
N GLU A 228 19.50 -2.25 -13.61
CA GLU A 228 20.06 -1.29 -14.55
C GLU A 228 19.73 -1.62 -16.03
N GLU A 229 19.51 -2.89 -16.36
CA GLU A 229 19.09 -3.31 -17.72
C GLU A 229 17.72 -2.73 -18.14
N TYR A 230 16.90 -2.27 -17.19
CA TYR A 230 15.56 -1.75 -17.46
C TYR A 230 15.59 -0.29 -17.93
N THR A 231 14.67 0.10 -18.81
CA THR A 231 14.47 1.51 -19.13
C THR A 231 13.52 2.17 -18.13
N THR A 232 13.79 3.43 -17.79
CA THR A 232 12.85 4.32 -17.09
C THR A 232 11.93 5.06 -18.06
N PHE A 233 12.19 4.96 -19.36
CA PHE A 233 11.42 5.63 -20.41
C PHE A 233 10.17 4.81 -20.77
N THR A 234 9.01 5.45 -20.67
CA THR A 234 7.72 4.88 -21.11
C THR A 234 7.08 5.83 -22.12
N PHE A 235 6.55 5.29 -23.21
CA PHE A 235 5.84 6.09 -24.22
C PHE A 235 4.50 6.58 -23.67
N LEU A 236 4.20 7.86 -23.88
CA LEU A 236 2.96 8.48 -23.41
C LEU A 236 1.69 7.75 -23.91
N HIS A 237 1.75 7.25 -25.14
CA HIS A 237 0.64 6.56 -25.83
C HIS A 237 0.51 5.08 -25.46
N GLU A 238 1.42 4.54 -24.66
CA GLU A 238 1.39 3.17 -24.12
C GLU A 238 1.06 3.14 -22.61
N HIS A 239 0.70 4.28 -22.01
CA HIS A 239 0.30 4.36 -20.60
C HIS A 239 -1.09 3.75 -20.38
N THR A 240 -1.16 2.42 -20.40
CA THR A 240 -2.06 1.72 -19.49
C THR A 240 -1.21 1.31 -18.29
N SER A 241 -1.42 1.97 -17.15
CA SER A 241 -0.76 1.56 -15.91
C SER A 241 -1.32 0.19 -15.50
N ILE A 242 -0.61 -0.85 -15.90
CA ILE A 242 -0.85 -2.22 -15.42
C ILE A 242 -0.06 -2.36 -14.13
N ASP A 243 -0.65 -3.03 -13.14
CA ASP A 243 0.06 -3.44 -11.94
C ASP A 243 1.25 -4.34 -12.31
N VAL A 244 2.45 -3.76 -12.29
CA VAL A 244 3.70 -4.39 -12.71
C VAL A 244 4.21 -5.38 -11.65
N PHE A 245 3.83 -5.19 -10.40
CA PHE A 245 4.47 -5.85 -9.26
C PHE A 245 3.63 -6.99 -8.68
N LYS A 246 2.34 -7.05 -9.00
CA LYS A 246 1.46 -8.17 -8.63
C LYS A 246 2.05 -9.54 -8.93
N GLU A 247 2.53 -9.78 -10.16
CA GLU A 247 3.05 -11.11 -10.52
C GLU A 247 4.36 -11.40 -9.80
N LEU A 248 5.22 -10.39 -9.62
CA LEU A 248 6.44 -10.53 -8.83
C LEU A 248 6.11 -10.94 -7.38
N TYR A 249 5.12 -10.31 -6.75
CA TYR A 249 4.70 -10.67 -5.39
C TYR A 249 4.21 -12.12 -5.33
N ILE A 250 3.37 -12.52 -6.29
CA ILE A 250 2.83 -13.88 -6.39
C ILE A 250 3.95 -14.93 -6.58
N GLU A 251 5.01 -14.56 -7.31
CA GLU A 251 6.14 -15.44 -7.61
C GLU A 251 7.14 -15.54 -6.46
N ILE A 252 7.26 -14.50 -5.63
CA ILE A 252 8.09 -14.55 -4.41
C ILE A 252 7.35 -15.20 -3.24
N MET A 253 6.07 -14.88 -3.05
CA MET A 253 5.30 -15.31 -1.88
C MET A 253 4.57 -16.64 -2.13
N PRO A 254 4.91 -17.73 -1.40
CA PRO A 254 4.28 -19.04 -1.58
C PRO A 254 2.76 -19.00 -1.43
N LYS A 255 2.08 -19.91 -2.15
CA LYS A 255 0.61 -19.93 -2.22
C LYS A 255 -0.04 -20.11 -0.86
N SER A 256 0.51 -20.98 -0.01
CA SER A 256 -0.06 -21.22 1.33
C SER A 256 -0.02 -19.97 2.21
N ILE A 257 0.97 -19.10 2.02
CA ILE A 257 1.14 -17.86 2.77
C ILE A 257 0.11 -16.84 2.32
N ARG A 258 0.04 -16.57 1.01
CA ARG A 258 -0.97 -15.66 0.43
C ARG A 258 -2.39 -16.07 0.80
N HIS A 259 -2.68 -17.37 0.76
CA HIS A 259 -3.98 -17.91 1.19
C HIS A 259 -4.29 -17.58 2.65
N SER A 260 -3.32 -17.76 3.56
CA SER A 260 -3.54 -17.44 4.98
C SER A 260 -3.65 -15.96 5.30
N LEU A 261 -3.07 -15.10 4.45
CA LEU A 261 -3.23 -13.64 4.53
C LEU A 261 -4.53 -13.16 3.85
N GLY A 262 -5.26 -14.04 3.15
CA GLY A 262 -6.44 -13.67 2.39
C GLY A 262 -6.15 -12.83 1.14
N GLU A 263 -4.92 -12.86 0.64
CA GLU A 263 -4.45 -12.03 -0.46
C GLU A 263 -4.81 -12.65 -1.82
N TYR A 264 -5.91 -12.17 -2.40
CA TYR A 264 -6.37 -12.54 -3.74
C TYR A 264 -6.21 -11.35 -4.69
N PHE A 265 -5.26 -11.44 -5.61
CA PHE A 265 -4.95 -10.34 -6.50
C PHE A 265 -5.95 -10.23 -7.66
N THR A 266 -6.65 -9.09 -7.72
CA THR A 266 -7.65 -8.76 -8.75
C THR A 266 -7.02 -8.61 -10.14
N PRO A 267 -7.57 -9.24 -11.20
CA PRO A 267 -7.17 -8.98 -12.58
C PRO A 267 -7.49 -7.54 -13.02
N ALA A 268 -6.67 -6.99 -13.91
CA ALA A 268 -6.83 -5.60 -14.36
C ALA A 268 -8.19 -5.31 -15.00
N TRP A 269 -8.68 -6.22 -15.86
CA TRP A 269 -9.97 -6.05 -16.52
C TRP A 269 -11.15 -6.04 -15.52
N LEU A 270 -11.03 -6.79 -14.42
CA LEU A 270 -12.08 -6.86 -13.40
C LEU A 270 -12.08 -5.57 -12.56
N ALA A 271 -10.89 -5.08 -12.18
CA ALA A 271 -10.77 -3.79 -11.51
C ALA A 271 -11.31 -2.64 -12.38
N ASP A 272 -10.97 -2.62 -13.67
CA ASP A 272 -11.48 -1.63 -14.65
C ASP A 272 -13.01 -1.63 -14.70
N ASN A 273 -13.61 -2.81 -14.83
CA ASN A 273 -15.07 -2.94 -14.86
C ASN A 273 -15.71 -2.43 -13.57
N VAL A 274 -15.25 -2.86 -12.39
CA VAL A 274 -15.83 -2.43 -11.11
C VAL A 274 -15.73 -0.92 -10.90
N VAL A 275 -14.58 -0.33 -11.24
CA VAL A 275 -14.36 1.12 -11.17
C VAL A 275 -15.27 1.86 -12.15
N GLN A 276 -15.34 1.40 -13.41
CA GLN A 276 -16.18 2.03 -14.43
C GLN A 276 -17.65 2.03 -14.01
N GLU A 277 -18.15 0.90 -13.50
CA GLU A 277 -19.53 0.79 -13.05
C GLU A 277 -19.82 1.69 -11.84
N SER A 278 -18.83 1.88 -10.96
CA SER A 278 -18.93 2.81 -9.83
C SER A 278 -19.01 4.27 -10.30
N ILE A 279 -18.13 4.67 -11.23
CA ILE A 279 -18.11 6.02 -11.81
C ILE A 279 -19.41 6.33 -12.56
N ASN A 280 -19.96 5.36 -13.29
CA ASN A 280 -21.21 5.52 -14.04
C ASN A 280 -22.44 5.78 -13.13
N ARG A 281 -22.32 5.54 -11.82
CA ARG A 281 -23.43 5.62 -10.84
C ARG A 281 -23.33 6.78 -9.86
N ILE A 282 -22.36 7.65 -10.09
CA ILE A 282 -22.20 8.89 -9.37
C ILE A 282 -22.32 10.05 -10.35
N ASP A 283 -22.99 11.12 -9.95
CA ASP A 283 -23.19 12.28 -10.82
C ASP A 283 -21.98 13.24 -10.83
N SER A 284 -21.03 13.04 -9.90
CA SER A 284 -19.86 13.90 -9.76
C SER A 284 -18.77 13.58 -10.79
N LYS A 285 -18.47 14.56 -11.65
CA LYS A 285 -17.31 14.49 -12.57
C LYS A 285 -15.96 14.52 -11.85
N ASN A 286 -15.91 15.20 -10.69
CA ASN A 286 -14.72 15.35 -9.86
C ASN A 286 -14.78 14.39 -8.66
N TRP A 287 -15.07 13.13 -8.95
CA TRP A 287 -15.24 12.11 -7.92
C TRP A 287 -13.97 11.91 -7.10
N LYS A 288 -14.15 11.57 -5.82
CA LYS A 288 -13.10 11.08 -4.93
C LYS A 288 -13.35 9.61 -4.60
N ALA A 289 -12.31 8.80 -4.69
CA ALA A 289 -12.35 7.36 -4.53
C ALA A 289 -11.24 6.87 -3.58
N ILE A 290 -11.53 5.78 -2.89
CA ILE A 290 -10.55 5.06 -2.08
C ILE A 290 -10.63 3.56 -2.31
N ASP A 291 -9.47 2.90 -2.36
CA ASP A 291 -9.36 1.46 -2.07
C ASP A 291 -8.83 1.25 -0.65
N PRO A 292 -9.66 0.81 0.30
CA PRO A 292 -9.26 0.67 1.70
C PRO A 292 -8.44 -0.59 1.98
N THR A 293 -8.20 -1.45 0.98
CA THR A 293 -7.36 -2.65 1.08
C THR A 293 -6.58 -2.82 -0.22
N CYS A 294 -5.79 -1.80 -0.54
CA CYS A 294 -5.34 -1.55 -1.91
C CYS A 294 -4.35 -2.56 -2.48
N GLY A 295 -3.75 -3.42 -1.64
CA GLY A 295 -2.81 -4.44 -2.08
C GLY A 295 -1.66 -3.83 -2.89
N SER A 296 -1.37 -4.41 -4.05
CA SER A 296 -0.36 -3.89 -4.99
C SER A 296 -0.79 -2.64 -5.78
N GLY A 297 -2.02 -2.15 -5.57
CA GLY A 297 -2.52 -0.89 -6.12
C GLY A 297 -3.27 -1.01 -7.45
N ILE A 298 -3.82 -2.17 -7.81
CA ILE A 298 -4.53 -2.33 -9.09
C ILE A 298 -5.76 -1.41 -9.24
N PHE A 299 -6.55 -1.22 -8.19
CA PHE A 299 -7.66 -0.26 -8.22
C PHE A 299 -7.15 1.19 -8.24
N ILE A 300 -6.04 1.46 -7.55
CA ILE A 300 -5.39 2.78 -7.53
C ILE A 300 -4.95 3.19 -8.94
N THR A 301 -4.21 2.33 -9.64
CA THR A 301 -3.76 2.59 -11.01
C THR A 301 -4.93 2.69 -11.98
N THR A 302 -5.95 1.84 -11.81
CA THR A 302 -7.20 1.91 -12.59
C THR A 302 -7.91 3.26 -12.41
N LEU A 303 -8.06 3.73 -11.17
CA LEU A 303 -8.67 5.03 -10.89
C LEU A 303 -7.86 6.18 -11.50
N ILE A 304 -6.53 6.15 -11.41
CA ILE A 304 -5.65 7.14 -12.05
C ILE A 304 -5.85 7.14 -13.57
N ASN A 305 -5.93 5.96 -14.20
CA ASN A 305 -6.20 5.86 -15.64
C ASN A 305 -7.56 6.50 -16.01
N LYS A 306 -8.60 6.32 -15.19
CA LYS A 306 -9.92 6.98 -15.41
C LYS A 306 -9.86 8.50 -15.27
N VAL A 307 -8.92 9.03 -14.48
CA VAL A 307 -8.65 10.47 -14.47
C VAL A 307 -7.95 10.86 -15.76
N PHE A 308 -6.91 10.13 -16.19
CA PHE A 308 -6.21 10.42 -17.44
C PHE A 308 -7.08 10.36 -18.69
N ASP A 309 -8.07 9.47 -18.75
CA ASP A 309 -9.03 9.38 -19.87
C ASP A 309 -9.79 10.70 -20.12
N GLN A 310 -9.78 11.63 -19.16
CA GLN A 310 -10.41 12.96 -19.26
C GLN A 310 -9.49 14.02 -19.88
N TYR A 311 -8.23 13.70 -20.18
CA TYR A 311 -7.18 14.64 -20.54
C TYR A 311 -6.32 14.16 -21.73
N ASP A 312 -5.82 15.10 -22.53
CA ASP A 312 -4.74 14.83 -23.51
C ASP A 312 -3.40 15.28 -22.92
N LEU A 313 -2.62 14.31 -22.41
CA LEU A 313 -1.32 14.57 -21.79
C LEU A 313 -0.26 15.11 -22.76
N SER A 314 -0.44 14.92 -24.08
CA SER A 314 0.60 15.22 -25.06
C SER A 314 0.73 16.72 -25.38
N GLU A 315 -0.30 17.50 -25.07
CA GLU A 315 -0.36 18.95 -25.29
C GLU A 315 -0.21 19.77 -24.01
N MET A 316 -0.09 19.12 -22.84
CA MET A 316 -0.03 19.80 -21.55
C MET A 316 1.30 20.50 -21.30
N ASN A 317 1.21 21.76 -20.86
CA ASN A 317 2.33 22.49 -20.28
C ASN A 317 2.58 22.11 -18.81
N SER A 318 3.70 22.54 -18.23
CA SER A 318 4.08 22.18 -16.85
C SER A 318 3.04 22.57 -15.80
N LYS A 319 2.33 23.69 -15.97
CA LYS A 319 1.31 24.13 -15.00
C LYS A 319 0.06 23.27 -15.05
N GLU A 320 -0.33 22.83 -16.23
CA GLU A 320 -1.45 21.90 -16.43
C GLU A 320 -1.14 20.54 -15.81
N LYS A 321 0.09 20.04 -15.98
CA LYS A 321 0.55 18.80 -15.34
C LYS A 321 0.53 18.89 -13.82
N GLU A 322 1.02 20.00 -13.25
CA GLU A 322 0.99 20.26 -11.80
C GLU A 322 -0.46 20.26 -11.26
N ASN A 323 -1.39 20.88 -11.98
CA ASN A 323 -2.80 20.92 -11.57
C ASN A 323 -3.46 19.54 -11.64
N LEU A 324 -3.23 18.79 -12.73
CA LEU A 324 -3.71 17.41 -12.88
C LEU A 324 -3.16 16.50 -11.79
N LEU A 325 -1.88 16.68 -11.43
CA LEU A 325 -1.26 15.92 -10.37
C LEU A 325 -1.94 16.15 -9.01
N LYS A 326 -2.21 17.42 -8.66
CA LYS A 326 -2.99 17.77 -7.45
C LYS A 326 -4.39 17.20 -7.47
N GLU A 327 -5.02 17.18 -8.64
CA GLU A 327 -6.32 16.57 -8.82
C GLU A 327 -6.28 15.06 -8.54
N ILE A 328 -5.30 14.34 -9.10
CA ILE A 328 -5.10 12.91 -8.87
C ILE A 328 -4.89 12.63 -7.37
N TYR A 329 -4.05 13.40 -6.68
CA TYR A 329 -3.82 13.23 -5.23
C TYR A 329 -5.08 13.43 -4.38
N ASN A 330 -5.96 14.35 -4.79
CA ASN A 330 -7.22 14.59 -4.09
C ASN A 330 -8.29 13.54 -4.41
N ARG A 331 -8.24 12.93 -5.60
CA ARG A 331 -9.26 12.00 -6.10
C ARG A 331 -8.98 10.53 -5.80
N VAL A 332 -7.72 10.10 -5.81
CA VAL A 332 -7.38 8.67 -5.73
C VAL A 332 -6.58 8.40 -4.47
N LYS A 333 -7.15 7.62 -3.54
CA LYS A 333 -6.51 7.28 -2.26
C LYS A 333 -6.48 5.77 -1.99
N GLY A 334 -5.54 5.33 -1.17
CA GLY A 334 -5.40 3.93 -0.79
C GLY A 334 -5.07 3.73 0.69
N ILE A 335 -5.50 2.61 1.25
CA ILE A 335 -5.09 2.14 2.57
C ILE A 335 -4.73 0.67 2.46
N ASP A 336 -3.72 0.23 3.19
CA ASP A 336 -3.49 -1.20 3.45
C ASP A 336 -2.88 -1.38 4.84
N ILE A 337 -3.12 -2.52 5.47
CA ILE A 337 -2.52 -2.87 6.77
C ILE A 337 -1.14 -3.51 6.60
N ASN A 338 -0.86 -4.07 5.42
CA ASN A 338 0.42 -4.68 5.10
C ASN A 338 1.38 -3.58 4.56
N PRO A 339 2.47 -3.25 5.27
CA PRO A 339 3.42 -2.21 4.84
C PRO A 339 4.06 -2.51 3.48
N LEU A 340 4.17 -3.79 3.10
CA LEU A 340 4.68 -4.21 1.81
C LEU A 340 3.72 -3.87 0.66
N ASN A 341 2.42 -4.03 0.89
CA ASN A 341 1.38 -3.63 -0.04
C ASN A 341 1.33 -2.11 -0.17
N VAL A 342 1.43 -1.38 0.94
CA VAL A 342 1.55 0.09 0.94
C VAL A 342 2.73 0.54 0.08
N LEU A 343 3.93 0.00 0.31
CA LEU A 343 5.11 0.29 -0.50
C LEU A 343 4.88 -0.02 -1.98
N THR A 344 4.36 -1.21 -2.30
CA THR A 344 4.08 -1.62 -3.69
C THR A 344 3.09 -0.68 -4.37
N SER A 345 1.98 -0.39 -3.71
CA SER A 345 0.92 0.50 -4.19
C SER A 345 1.44 1.92 -4.41
N ARG A 346 2.34 2.41 -3.56
CA ARG A 346 3.01 3.71 -3.76
C ARG A 346 3.92 3.72 -4.98
N VAL A 347 4.71 2.67 -5.21
CA VAL A 347 5.53 2.59 -6.44
C VAL A 347 4.64 2.46 -7.68
N SER A 348 3.56 1.68 -7.61
CA SER A 348 2.54 1.59 -8.68
C SER A 348 1.89 2.94 -8.95
N TYR A 349 1.53 3.69 -7.91
CA TYR A 349 0.99 5.05 -8.01
C TYR A 349 1.99 5.96 -8.71
N MET A 350 3.23 6.01 -8.22
CA MET A 350 4.30 6.83 -8.80
C MET A 350 4.53 6.51 -10.27
N LEU A 351 4.55 5.23 -10.65
CA LEU A 351 4.65 4.81 -12.05
C LEU A 351 3.50 5.35 -12.90
N ALA A 352 2.27 5.27 -12.38
CA ALA A 352 1.10 5.80 -13.09
C ALA A 352 1.19 7.31 -13.30
N ILE A 353 1.63 8.08 -12.30
CA ILE A 353 1.75 9.55 -12.40
C ILE A 353 3.10 10.05 -12.96
N SER A 354 4.04 9.15 -13.25
CA SER A 354 5.37 9.51 -13.76
C SER A 354 5.39 10.48 -14.96
N PRO A 355 4.39 10.51 -15.88
CA PRO A 355 4.32 11.52 -16.95
C PRO A 355 4.13 12.96 -16.50
N LEU A 356 3.64 13.15 -15.27
CA LEU A 356 3.31 14.43 -14.65
C LEU A 356 4.41 14.93 -13.71
N ILE A 357 5.33 14.07 -13.29
CA ILE A 357 6.40 14.39 -12.36
C ILE A 357 7.62 14.89 -13.14
N ASP A 358 8.21 15.99 -12.67
CA ASP A 358 9.52 16.48 -13.10
C ASP A 358 10.55 16.44 -11.95
N GLU A 359 11.68 17.14 -12.06
CA GLU A 359 12.73 17.16 -11.02
C GLU A 359 12.37 18.03 -9.80
N GLU A 360 11.43 18.97 -9.94
CA GLU A 360 11.06 19.96 -8.90
C GLU A 360 9.77 19.58 -8.16
N THR A 361 8.97 18.68 -8.73
CA THR A 361 7.68 18.22 -8.19
C THR A 361 7.83 17.65 -6.77
N THR A 362 7.24 18.28 -5.75
CA THR A 362 7.17 17.68 -4.41
C THR A 362 5.87 16.89 -4.27
N PHE A 363 5.92 15.73 -3.62
CA PHE A 363 4.74 14.89 -3.48
C PHE A 363 4.71 13.99 -2.24
N GLU A 364 3.48 13.78 -1.78
CA GLU A 364 3.07 12.74 -0.85
C GLU A 364 2.06 11.87 -1.62
N ILE A 365 2.31 10.56 -1.69
CA ILE A 365 1.40 9.63 -2.34
C ILE A 365 0.27 9.32 -1.35
N PRO A 366 -1.01 9.53 -1.70
CA PRO A 366 -2.15 9.35 -0.78
C PRO A 366 -2.51 7.86 -0.58
N VAL A 367 -1.50 7.05 -0.28
CA VAL A 367 -1.60 5.63 0.08
C VAL A 367 -0.94 5.46 1.44
N TYR A 368 -1.67 4.98 2.42
CA TYR A 368 -1.25 5.00 3.83
C TYR A 368 -1.34 3.63 4.49
N LEU A 369 -0.44 3.39 5.44
CA LEU A 369 -0.54 2.26 6.36
C LEU A 369 -1.69 2.50 7.34
N GLY A 370 -2.63 1.56 7.44
CA GLY A 370 -3.74 1.65 8.39
C GLY A 370 -4.63 0.42 8.39
N ASP A 371 -5.41 0.27 9.46
CA ASP A 371 -6.43 -0.78 9.56
C ASP A 371 -7.79 -0.26 9.08
N SER A 372 -8.31 -0.84 8.01
CA SER A 372 -9.60 -0.49 7.43
C SER A 372 -10.80 -1.14 8.12
N ALA A 373 -10.57 -2.05 9.06
CA ALA A 373 -11.57 -2.59 9.96
C ALA A 373 -11.63 -1.84 11.30
N ILE A 374 -10.53 -1.20 11.72
CA ILE A 374 -10.42 -0.42 12.96
C ILE A 374 -9.80 0.95 12.65
N ILE A 375 -10.65 1.96 12.51
CA ILE A 375 -10.23 3.33 12.18
C ILE A 375 -9.94 4.16 13.45
N PRO A 376 -9.03 5.16 13.38
CA PRO A 376 -8.90 6.17 14.42
C PRO A 376 -10.23 6.84 14.76
N THR A 377 -10.46 7.13 16.04
CA THR A 377 -11.65 7.85 16.51
C THR A 377 -11.36 9.35 16.59
N THR A 378 -12.43 10.16 16.65
CA THR A 378 -12.31 11.57 17.02
C THR A 378 -12.85 11.79 18.43
N GLU A 379 -12.12 12.58 19.21
CA GLU A 379 -12.50 12.98 20.57
C GLU A 379 -12.30 14.48 20.76
N LYS A 380 -13.12 15.08 21.61
CA LYS A 380 -13.00 16.50 21.94
C LYS A 380 -12.10 16.67 23.16
N ILE A 381 -10.88 17.16 22.96
CA ILE A 381 -9.93 17.51 24.02
C ILE A 381 -10.19 18.96 24.41
N GLU A 382 -10.95 19.15 25.49
CA GLU A 382 -11.53 20.43 25.90
C GLU A 382 -12.39 21.06 24.79
N ASN A 383 -11.82 21.99 24.01
CA ASN A 383 -12.48 22.70 22.92
C ASN A 383 -11.97 22.30 21.53
N THR A 384 -10.96 21.44 21.45
CA THR A 384 -10.31 21.05 20.19
C THR A 384 -10.69 19.63 19.82
N GLU A 385 -11.23 19.44 18.62
CA GLU A 385 -11.47 18.10 18.07
C GLU A 385 -10.14 17.49 17.62
N CYS A 386 -9.84 16.29 18.10
CA CYS A 386 -8.60 15.59 17.83
C CYS A 386 -8.88 14.18 17.31
N TYR A 387 -8.06 13.72 16.35
CA TYR A 387 -7.96 12.30 16.07
C TYR A 387 -7.19 11.63 17.20
N VAL A 388 -7.68 10.48 17.65
CA VAL A 388 -7.09 9.63 18.67
C VAL A 388 -6.78 8.27 18.07
N ASN A 389 -5.53 7.86 18.20
CA ASN A 389 -5.10 6.53 17.81
C ASN A 389 -4.07 6.00 18.79
N THR A 390 -4.19 4.72 19.14
CA THR A 390 -3.22 4.02 19.98
C THR A 390 -2.48 3.00 19.14
N ILE A 391 -1.17 3.20 18.99
CA ILE A 391 -0.27 2.21 18.38
C ILE A 391 0.22 1.30 19.50
N GLU A 392 -0.11 0.01 19.41
CA GLU A 392 0.39 -1.02 20.31
C GLU A 392 1.84 -1.36 19.92
N THR A 393 2.73 -1.39 20.90
CA THR A 393 4.12 -1.82 20.73
C THR A 393 4.47 -2.82 21.83
N ILE A 394 5.54 -3.60 21.66
CA ILE A 394 6.00 -4.53 22.71
C ILE A 394 6.43 -3.77 23.97
N GLU A 395 6.93 -2.55 23.81
CA GLU A 395 7.43 -1.69 24.89
C GLU A 395 6.35 -0.74 25.46
N GLY A 396 5.09 -0.98 25.10
CA GLY A 396 3.91 -0.27 25.59
C GLY A 396 3.27 0.65 24.55
N ASN A 397 2.08 1.14 24.88
CA ASN A 397 1.24 1.86 23.94
C ASN A 397 1.76 3.28 23.66
N LEU A 398 1.72 3.68 22.39
CA LEU A 398 1.91 5.06 21.93
C LEU A 398 0.54 5.67 21.65
N ASN A 399 0.13 6.64 22.49
CA ASN A 399 -1.14 7.33 22.33
C ASN A 399 -0.93 8.60 21.51
N ALA A 400 -1.35 8.58 20.26
CA ALA A 400 -1.27 9.72 19.35
C ALA A 400 -2.58 10.51 19.37
N ILE A 401 -2.50 11.77 19.78
CA ILE A 401 -3.63 12.69 19.83
C ILE A 401 -3.22 13.98 19.12
N PHE A 402 -3.80 14.22 17.94
CA PHE A 402 -3.50 15.40 17.14
C PHE A 402 -4.78 16.09 16.66
N PRO A 403 -4.81 17.44 16.59
CA PRO A 403 -5.97 18.17 16.11
C PRO A 403 -6.37 17.79 14.70
N VAL A 404 -7.68 17.72 14.44
CA VAL A 404 -8.25 17.34 13.13
C VAL A 404 -7.68 18.24 12.00
N ASP A 405 -7.71 19.56 12.19
CA ASP A 405 -7.24 20.53 11.20
C ASP A 405 -5.74 20.36 10.87
N PHE A 406 -4.94 19.96 11.86
CA PHE A 406 -3.52 19.70 11.64
C PHE A 406 -3.31 18.40 10.87
N VAL A 407 -3.96 17.29 11.27
CA VAL A 407 -3.84 15.99 10.58
C VAL A 407 -4.31 16.06 9.12
N GLU A 408 -5.37 16.82 8.84
CA GLU A 408 -5.92 16.98 7.49
C GLU A 408 -5.09 17.93 6.60
N SER A 409 -4.19 18.71 7.19
CA SER A 409 -3.31 19.63 6.46
C SER A 409 -2.22 18.91 5.65
N SER A 410 -1.68 19.60 4.63
CA SER A 410 -0.50 19.14 3.89
C SER A 410 0.81 19.25 4.68
N GLU A 411 0.83 19.95 5.82
CA GLU A 411 2.04 20.08 6.65
C GLU A 411 2.22 18.93 7.64
N PHE A 412 1.18 18.13 7.90
CA PHE A 412 1.21 17.07 8.91
C PHE A 412 2.36 16.07 8.72
N THR A 413 2.41 15.43 7.55
CA THR A 413 3.39 14.39 7.25
C THR A 413 4.82 14.94 7.18
N PRO A 414 5.10 16.05 6.47
CA PRO A 414 6.43 16.68 6.52
C PRO A 414 6.87 17.09 7.92
N THR A 415 5.94 17.55 8.76
CA THR A 415 6.21 17.92 10.15
C THR A 415 6.61 16.70 10.98
N LEU A 416 5.90 15.57 10.84
CA LEU A 416 6.22 14.36 11.62
C LEU A 416 7.52 13.71 11.17
N ILE A 417 7.86 13.77 9.87
CA ILE A 417 9.16 13.33 9.35
C ILE A 417 10.29 14.17 9.96
N THR A 418 10.14 15.50 9.96
CA THR A 418 11.13 16.41 10.56
C THR A 418 11.27 16.16 12.06
N ALA A 419 10.16 15.97 12.77
CA ALA A 419 10.17 15.64 14.20
C ALA A 419 10.88 14.31 14.48
N GLN A 420 10.70 13.28 13.64
CA GLN A 420 11.42 12.00 13.77
C GLN A 420 12.93 12.19 13.56
N LYS A 421 13.34 12.99 12.56
CA LYS A 421 14.75 13.33 12.30
C LYS A 421 15.38 14.02 13.51
N LEU A 422 14.68 14.98 14.13
CA LEU A 422 15.13 15.68 15.34
C LEU A 422 15.20 14.77 16.58
N LEU A 423 14.27 13.81 16.71
CA LEU A 423 14.32 12.80 17.79
C LEU A 423 15.53 11.88 17.65
N ASN A 424 15.85 11.44 16.42
CA ASN A 424 16.98 10.54 16.18
C ASN A 424 18.34 11.17 16.53
N ILE A 425 18.44 12.50 16.52
CA ILE A 425 19.64 13.23 16.97
C ILE A 425 19.60 13.63 18.46
N GLY A 426 18.57 13.20 19.19
CA GLY A 426 18.48 13.30 20.65
C GLY A 426 17.96 14.63 21.20
N ILE A 427 17.22 15.43 20.41
CA ILE A 427 16.84 16.80 20.80
C ILE A 427 15.34 16.91 21.14
N LEU A 428 14.94 16.29 22.26
CA LEU A 428 13.54 16.15 22.66
C LEU A 428 12.79 17.49 22.87
N ASP A 429 13.40 18.44 23.59
CA ASP A 429 12.74 19.72 23.88
C ASP A 429 12.50 20.55 22.60
N GLU A 430 13.42 20.47 21.63
CA GLU A 430 13.22 21.12 20.32
C GLU A 430 12.13 20.42 19.51
N VAL A 431 12.03 19.10 19.57
CA VAL A 431 10.94 18.34 18.91
C VAL A 431 9.58 18.77 19.44
N ILE A 432 9.43 18.83 20.77
CA ILE A 432 8.19 19.27 21.41
C ILE A 432 7.87 20.70 20.99
N SER A 433 8.83 21.62 21.10
CA SER A 433 8.65 23.02 20.71
C SER A 433 8.25 23.16 19.24
N TYR A 434 8.91 22.41 18.36
CA TYR A 434 8.63 22.40 16.92
C TYR A 434 7.23 21.89 16.60
N LEU A 435 6.80 20.78 17.21
CA LEU A 435 5.45 20.24 17.02
C LEU A 435 4.39 21.22 17.51
N LEU A 436 4.58 21.81 18.70
CA LEU A 436 3.63 22.79 19.24
C LEU A 436 3.57 24.06 18.37
N GLU A 437 4.71 24.57 17.89
CA GLU A 437 4.72 25.70 16.96
C GLU A 437 3.90 25.38 15.69
N LYS A 438 4.10 24.19 15.11
CA LYS A 438 3.40 23.77 13.89
C LYS A 438 1.90 23.57 14.12
N ILE A 439 1.52 22.91 15.20
CA ILE A 439 0.11 22.69 15.58
C ILE A 439 -0.59 24.04 15.83
N SER A 440 0.09 25.01 16.47
CA SER A 440 -0.50 26.31 16.81
C SER A 440 -0.96 27.13 15.61
N LYS A 441 -0.50 26.81 14.40
CA LYS A 441 -0.93 27.45 13.14
C LYS A 441 -2.32 27.00 12.70
N TYR A 442 -2.80 25.86 13.21
CA TYR A 442 -4.09 25.25 12.83
C TYR A 442 -5.13 25.36 13.95
N THR A 443 -4.71 25.23 15.21
CA THR A 443 -5.62 25.36 16.37
C THR A 443 -4.92 26.00 17.56
N ALA A 444 -5.70 26.62 18.43
CA ALA A 444 -5.22 27.00 19.75
C ALA A 444 -4.81 25.74 20.53
N ILE A 445 -3.65 25.81 21.19
CA ILE A 445 -3.13 24.73 22.03
C ILE A 445 -3.54 25.02 23.46
N ASN A 446 -4.32 24.12 24.03
CA ASN A 446 -4.62 24.11 25.46
C ASN A 446 -3.60 23.25 26.23
N VAL A 447 -3.52 23.45 27.54
CA VAL A 447 -2.56 22.75 28.41
C VAL A 447 -2.75 21.23 28.35
N THR A 448 -3.98 20.75 28.21
CA THR A 448 -4.25 19.31 28.10
C THR A 448 -3.67 18.73 26.82
N LEU A 449 -3.89 19.38 25.66
CA LEU A 449 -3.32 18.96 24.38
C LEU A 449 -1.80 19.04 24.38
N GLU A 450 -1.23 20.12 24.93
CA GLU A 450 0.22 20.26 25.08
C GLU A 450 0.81 19.08 25.87
N ASN A 451 0.23 18.74 27.01
CA ASN A 451 0.66 17.60 27.82
C ASN A 451 0.56 16.27 27.03
N LYS A 452 -0.48 16.07 26.20
CA LYS A 452 -0.59 14.86 25.37
C LYS A 452 0.51 14.75 24.32
N ILE A 453 0.89 15.87 23.69
CA ILE A 453 2.00 15.90 22.74
C ILE A 453 3.33 15.63 23.48
N GLN A 454 3.53 16.23 24.65
CA GLN A 454 4.71 15.98 25.49
C GLN A 454 4.80 14.51 25.91
N ASP A 455 3.71 13.91 26.39
CA ASP A 455 3.64 12.50 26.79
C ASP A 455 4.04 11.57 25.64
N LEU A 456 3.53 11.84 24.43
CA LEU A 456 3.89 11.07 23.23
C LEU A 456 5.40 11.19 22.93
N CYS A 457 5.93 12.41 22.88
CA CYS A 457 7.35 12.65 22.61
C CYS A 457 8.26 12.01 23.67
N ASN A 458 7.90 12.13 24.95
CA ASN A 458 8.61 11.50 26.07
C ASN A 458 8.62 9.97 25.92
N LYS A 459 7.49 9.37 25.55
CA LYS A 459 7.41 7.92 25.37
C LYS A 459 8.26 7.45 24.19
N ILE A 460 8.26 8.19 23.08
CA ILE A 460 9.13 7.86 21.93
C ILE A 460 10.61 8.03 22.29
N ALA A 461 10.97 9.05 23.08
CA ALA A 461 12.34 9.21 23.58
C ALA A 461 12.75 8.06 24.54
N GLU A 462 11.84 7.55 25.38
CA GLU A 462 12.08 6.35 26.18
C GLU A 462 12.40 5.15 25.28
N LEU A 463 11.63 4.95 24.20
CA LEU A 463 11.90 3.89 23.23
C LEU A 463 13.27 4.08 22.55
N SER A 464 13.64 5.30 22.19
CA SER A 464 14.97 5.63 21.64
C SER A 464 16.11 5.31 22.59
N SER A 465 15.94 5.56 23.90
CA SER A 465 16.93 5.18 24.91
C SER A 465 17.19 3.67 24.99
N LYS A 466 16.24 2.85 24.52
CA LYS A 466 16.31 1.39 24.42
C LYS A 466 16.75 0.90 23.04
N GLN A 467 17.13 1.79 22.12
CA GLN A 467 17.37 1.50 20.69
C GLN A 467 16.14 0.92 19.98
N TRP A 468 14.94 1.19 20.49
CA TRP A 468 13.65 0.69 20.00
C TRP A 468 12.89 1.78 19.24
N ASP A 469 13.53 2.50 18.32
CA ASP A 469 13.02 3.75 17.73
C ASP A 469 13.03 3.81 16.18
N GLY A 470 12.92 5.00 15.60
CA GLY A 470 13.17 5.29 14.18
C GLY A 470 11.99 5.15 13.24
N ILE A 471 10.84 4.64 13.70
CA ILE A 471 9.67 4.37 12.84
C ILE A 471 8.34 4.95 13.37
N TRP A 472 8.29 5.42 14.61
CA TRP A 472 7.05 5.61 15.35
C TRP A 472 6.21 6.79 14.88
N LEU A 473 6.79 7.99 14.74
CA LEU A 473 6.03 9.15 14.26
C LEU A 473 5.53 8.96 12.82
N ARG A 474 6.24 8.15 12.03
CA ARG A 474 5.83 7.76 10.68
C ARG A 474 4.64 6.80 10.69
N ILE A 475 4.66 5.76 11.53
CA ILE A 475 3.51 4.85 11.69
C ILE A 475 2.29 5.65 12.17
N ILE A 476 2.47 6.50 13.18
CA ILE A 476 1.42 7.39 13.68
C ILE A 476 0.88 8.30 12.57
N SER A 477 1.78 8.90 11.78
CA SER A 477 1.38 9.77 10.67
C SER A 477 0.51 9.01 9.66
N ASN A 478 0.92 7.81 9.27
CA ASN A 478 0.19 6.96 8.35
C ASN A 478 -1.20 6.58 8.88
N PHE A 479 -1.31 6.08 10.11
CA PHE A 479 -2.59 5.67 10.68
C PHE A 479 -3.56 6.85 10.82
N LEU A 480 -3.08 8.03 11.25
CA LEU A 480 -3.91 9.22 11.37
C LEU A 480 -4.32 9.78 9.99
N LYS A 481 -3.43 9.75 8.99
CA LYS A 481 -3.77 10.10 7.60
C LYS A 481 -4.78 9.12 7.00
N ALA A 482 -4.65 7.82 7.25
CA ALA A 482 -5.64 6.82 6.85
C ALA A 482 -7.01 7.08 7.53
N GLY A 483 -6.99 7.48 8.81
CA GLY A 483 -8.16 7.93 9.55
C GLY A 483 -8.83 9.15 8.93
N SER A 484 -8.08 10.15 8.48
CA SER A 484 -8.66 11.40 7.98
C SER A 484 -9.32 11.33 6.59
N LEU A 485 -9.26 10.17 5.90
CA LEU A 485 -9.84 10.00 4.56
C LEU A 485 -11.38 9.80 4.59
N LYS A 486 -12.13 10.90 4.55
CA LYS A 486 -13.60 10.91 4.56
C LYS A 486 -14.19 11.72 3.40
N ASP A 487 -15.52 11.81 3.34
CA ASP A 487 -16.29 12.58 2.34
C ASP A 487 -16.00 12.17 0.88
N LEU A 488 -16.02 10.86 0.64
CA LEU A 488 -15.68 10.23 -0.63
C LEU A 488 -16.94 9.85 -1.42
N ASN A 489 -16.84 9.85 -2.75
CA ASN A 489 -17.90 9.41 -3.64
C ASN A 489 -17.87 7.90 -3.87
N ILE A 490 -16.69 7.29 -3.86
CA ILE A 490 -16.50 5.87 -4.18
C ILE A 490 -15.62 5.22 -3.12
N VAL A 491 -16.07 4.09 -2.57
CA VAL A 491 -15.22 3.13 -1.87
C VAL A 491 -15.21 1.86 -2.72
N VAL A 492 -14.07 1.50 -3.29
CA VAL A 492 -13.97 0.41 -4.28
C VAL A 492 -12.77 -0.46 -3.98
N GLY A 493 -12.87 -1.78 -4.19
CA GLY A 493 -11.72 -2.64 -3.93
C GLY A 493 -12.05 -4.12 -3.83
N ASN A 494 -11.05 -4.89 -3.40
CA ASN A 494 -11.16 -6.30 -3.08
C ASN A 494 -10.67 -6.55 -1.64
N PRO A 495 -11.53 -6.41 -0.62
CA PRO A 495 -11.16 -6.69 0.76
C PRO A 495 -10.73 -8.17 0.94
N PRO A 496 -9.94 -8.50 1.97
CA PRO A 496 -9.47 -9.87 2.21
C PRO A 496 -10.63 -10.81 2.54
N TRP A 497 -10.65 -11.99 1.92
CA TRP A 497 -11.71 -12.99 2.13
C TRP A 497 -11.30 -13.99 3.22
N VAL A 498 -11.20 -13.51 4.46
CA VAL A 498 -10.76 -14.31 5.61
C VAL A 498 -11.87 -14.35 6.66
N LYS A 499 -12.22 -15.56 7.11
CA LYS A 499 -13.10 -15.73 8.27
C LYS A 499 -12.36 -15.33 9.53
N TRP A 500 -13.04 -14.64 10.45
CA TRP A 500 -12.40 -14.15 11.67
C TRP A 500 -11.80 -15.25 12.55
N GLU A 501 -12.30 -16.50 12.44
CA GLU A 501 -11.77 -17.70 13.10
C GLU A 501 -10.33 -18.06 12.68
N TYR A 502 -9.88 -17.57 11.52
CA TYR A 502 -8.53 -17.75 11.01
C TYR A 502 -7.62 -16.56 11.28
N LEU A 503 -8.16 -15.47 11.84
CA LEU A 503 -7.37 -14.33 12.27
C LEU A 503 -6.71 -14.61 13.61
N PRO A 504 -5.59 -13.94 13.93
CA PRO A 504 -4.98 -14.07 15.24
C PRO A 504 -5.95 -13.71 16.37
N GLN A 505 -5.92 -14.47 17.46
CA GLN A 505 -6.96 -14.44 18.49
C GLN A 505 -7.25 -13.04 19.05
N ASN A 506 -6.22 -12.28 19.43
CA ASN A 506 -6.39 -10.94 20.00
C ASN A 506 -7.06 -9.98 19.01
N TYR A 507 -6.71 -10.08 17.73
CA TYR A 507 -7.32 -9.27 16.68
C TYR A 507 -8.76 -9.71 16.42
N ALA A 508 -8.99 -11.02 16.35
CA ALA A 508 -10.31 -11.62 16.19
C ALA A 508 -11.29 -11.16 17.28
N GLU A 509 -10.83 -11.05 18.54
CA GLU A 509 -11.63 -10.55 19.66
C GLU A 509 -11.99 -9.05 19.50
N LYS A 510 -11.04 -8.20 19.10
CA LYS A 510 -11.29 -6.78 18.81
C LYS A 510 -12.32 -6.61 17.69
N ILE A 511 -12.09 -7.29 16.56
CA ILE A 511 -12.96 -7.27 15.38
C ILE A 511 -14.38 -7.76 15.69
N LYS A 512 -14.50 -8.76 16.57
CA LYS A 512 -15.80 -9.26 17.04
C LYS A 512 -16.57 -8.20 17.82
N SER A 513 -15.90 -7.45 18.71
CA SER A 513 -16.55 -6.34 19.45
C SER A 513 -17.12 -5.29 18.50
N VAL A 514 -16.29 -4.83 17.55
CA VAL A 514 -16.70 -3.82 16.57
C VAL A 514 -17.83 -4.34 15.67
N SER A 515 -17.81 -5.61 15.30
CA SER A 515 -18.86 -6.23 14.50
C SER A 515 -20.21 -6.33 15.23
N LEU A 516 -20.19 -6.53 16.56
CA LEU A 516 -21.40 -6.57 17.39
C LEU A 516 -22.03 -5.18 17.50
N GLU A 517 -21.22 -4.14 17.76
CA GLU A 517 -21.66 -2.74 17.80
C GLU A 517 -22.28 -2.28 16.48
N ARG A 518 -21.88 -2.89 15.36
CA ARG A 518 -22.36 -2.59 14.01
C ARG A 518 -23.46 -3.51 13.50
N HIS A 519 -24.01 -4.37 14.36
CA HIS A 519 -25.14 -5.26 14.04
C HIS A 519 -24.91 -6.14 12.80
N LEU A 520 -23.66 -6.60 12.59
CA LEU A 520 -23.31 -7.38 11.38
C LEU A 520 -23.75 -8.85 11.45
N PHE A 521 -23.96 -9.38 12.65
CA PHE A 521 -24.39 -10.77 12.88
C PHE A 521 -25.92 -10.92 12.73
N SER A 522 -26.38 -12.14 12.45
CA SER A 522 -27.80 -12.50 12.38
C SER A 522 -28.53 -12.53 13.73
N GLY A 523 -27.80 -12.39 14.85
CA GLY A 523 -28.36 -12.55 16.20
C GLY A 523 -28.58 -14.00 16.63
N GLN A 524 -28.28 -14.97 15.76
CA GLN A 524 -28.35 -16.41 16.07
C GLN A 524 -27.02 -16.91 16.68
N THR A 525 -27.08 -17.89 17.58
CA THR A 525 -25.96 -18.25 18.48
C THR A 525 -25.18 -19.52 18.10
N TYR A 526 -25.56 -20.25 17.05
CA TYR A 526 -24.83 -21.45 16.64
C TYR A 526 -23.60 -21.13 15.76
N MET A 527 -22.57 -21.98 15.80
CA MET A 527 -21.26 -21.76 15.16
C MET A 527 -21.33 -21.30 13.69
N GLY A 528 -22.24 -21.86 12.89
CA GLY A 528 -22.42 -21.47 11.49
C GLY A 528 -23.02 -20.06 11.27
N ALA A 529 -23.80 -19.55 12.23
CA ALA A 529 -24.41 -18.22 12.16
C ALA A 529 -23.51 -17.08 12.65
N ILE A 530 -22.37 -17.41 13.27
CA ILE A 530 -21.40 -16.43 13.80
C ILE A 530 -20.10 -16.37 13.00
N SER A 531 -19.94 -17.22 11.98
CA SER A 531 -18.77 -17.25 11.10
C SER A 531 -18.86 -16.15 10.02
N LEU A 532 -18.40 -14.95 10.35
CA LEU A 532 -18.31 -13.80 9.43
C LEU A 532 -16.97 -13.75 8.71
N ASN A 533 -17.00 -13.25 7.47
CA ASN A 533 -15.80 -12.83 6.76
C ASN A 533 -15.46 -11.38 7.14
N ILE A 534 -14.18 -11.08 7.36
CA ILE A 534 -13.71 -9.73 7.70
C ILE A 534 -14.10 -8.69 6.64
N CYS A 535 -14.27 -9.10 5.38
CA CYS A 535 -14.74 -8.21 4.32
C CYS A 535 -16.10 -7.56 4.62
N ALA A 536 -16.98 -8.22 5.39
CA ALA A 536 -18.27 -7.66 5.81
C ALA A 536 -18.09 -6.45 6.74
N LEU A 537 -17.15 -6.56 7.68
CA LEU A 537 -16.83 -5.47 8.60
C LEU A 537 -16.13 -4.33 7.87
N ILE A 538 -15.14 -4.64 7.02
CA ILE A 538 -14.43 -3.63 6.23
C ILE A 538 -15.41 -2.85 5.35
N ALA A 539 -16.35 -3.56 4.68
CA ALA A 539 -17.42 -2.93 3.91
C ALA A 539 -18.25 -1.96 4.75
N HIS A 540 -18.70 -2.39 5.93
CA HIS A 540 -19.53 -1.56 6.81
C HIS A 540 -18.78 -0.35 7.37
N VAL A 541 -17.58 -0.56 7.91
CA VAL A 541 -16.73 0.50 8.47
C VAL A 541 -16.44 1.57 7.42
N ASN A 542 -15.98 1.17 6.22
CA ASN A 542 -15.60 2.14 5.20
C ASN A 542 -16.81 2.82 4.56
N ALA A 543 -17.92 2.12 4.32
CA ALA A 543 -19.12 2.76 3.80
C ALA A 543 -19.73 3.74 4.82
N SER A 544 -19.78 3.37 6.10
CA SER A 544 -20.36 4.23 7.14
C SER A 544 -19.53 5.46 7.44
N TYR A 545 -18.20 5.32 7.44
CA TYR A 545 -17.29 6.39 7.86
C TYR A 545 -16.82 7.28 6.69
N ARG A 546 -16.59 6.69 5.50
CA ARG A 546 -15.90 7.40 4.40
C ARG A 546 -16.82 7.92 3.32
N LEU A 547 -17.97 7.29 3.07
CA LEU A 547 -18.86 7.71 1.98
C LEU A 547 -19.71 8.92 2.38
N ASN A 548 -19.81 9.87 1.46
CA ASN A 548 -20.83 10.92 1.52
C ASN A 548 -22.25 10.35 1.30
N GLU A 549 -23.28 11.20 1.31
CA GLU A 549 -24.68 10.75 1.20
C GLU A 549 -25.00 10.07 -0.14
N ASP A 550 -24.41 10.56 -1.24
CA ASP A 550 -24.65 10.05 -2.60
C ASP A 550 -23.62 9.00 -3.04
N GLY A 551 -22.74 8.60 -2.13
CA GLY A 551 -21.60 7.73 -2.41
C GLY A 551 -21.99 6.28 -2.66
N ILE A 552 -21.09 5.56 -3.31
CA ILE A 552 -21.24 4.14 -3.65
C ILE A 552 -20.10 3.30 -3.06
N LEU A 553 -20.47 2.20 -2.41
CA LEU A 553 -19.54 1.12 -2.06
C LEU A 553 -19.60 0.07 -3.18
N ALA A 554 -18.45 -0.31 -3.73
CA ALA A 554 -18.31 -1.28 -4.81
C ALA A 554 -17.21 -2.30 -4.51
N PHE A 555 -17.56 -3.45 -3.94
CA PHE A 555 -16.57 -4.46 -3.50
C PHE A 555 -16.74 -5.80 -4.18
N LEU A 556 -15.60 -6.44 -4.45
CA LEU A 556 -15.54 -7.87 -4.77
C LEU A 556 -15.58 -8.67 -3.46
N MET A 557 -16.59 -9.53 -3.32
CA MET A 557 -16.78 -10.33 -2.09
C MET A 557 -17.36 -11.72 -2.40
N PRO A 558 -17.24 -12.69 -1.46
CA PRO A 558 -17.80 -14.02 -1.65
C PRO A 558 -19.31 -14.01 -1.93
N LYS A 559 -19.78 -14.83 -2.88
CA LYS A 559 -21.21 -14.96 -3.22
C LYS A 559 -22.05 -15.48 -2.05
N THR A 560 -21.43 -16.21 -1.13
CA THR A 560 -22.05 -16.74 0.08
C THR A 560 -22.64 -15.66 0.98
N MET A 561 -22.18 -14.41 0.88
CA MET A 561 -22.74 -13.29 1.65
C MET A 561 -24.22 -13.00 1.31
N MET A 562 -24.64 -13.33 0.09
CA MET A 562 -26.05 -13.20 -0.33
C MET A 562 -26.97 -14.23 0.32
N THR A 563 -26.46 -15.42 0.67
CA THR A 563 -27.30 -16.58 0.96
C THR A 563 -27.11 -17.18 2.35
N GLN A 564 -25.91 -17.09 2.95
CA GLN A 564 -25.65 -17.70 4.24
C GLN A 564 -26.26 -16.89 5.39
N ASP A 565 -26.82 -17.59 6.37
CA ASP A 565 -27.50 -16.99 7.53
C ASP A 565 -26.58 -16.08 8.34
N SER A 566 -25.28 -16.39 8.43
CA SER A 566 -24.32 -15.57 9.18
C SER A 566 -24.23 -14.11 8.71
N TYR A 567 -24.59 -13.83 7.46
CA TYR A 567 -24.54 -12.48 6.87
C TYR A 567 -25.89 -11.76 6.87
N GLU A 568 -26.91 -12.24 7.60
CA GLU A 568 -28.22 -11.57 7.66
C GLU A 568 -28.11 -10.12 8.18
N GLY A 569 -27.35 -9.89 9.25
CA GLY A 569 -27.08 -8.55 9.77
C GLY A 569 -26.38 -7.66 8.74
N PHE A 570 -25.34 -8.19 8.08
CA PHE A 570 -24.66 -7.51 6.98
C PHE A 570 -25.62 -7.15 5.82
N ARG A 571 -26.51 -8.06 5.40
CA ARG A 571 -27.48 -7.79 4.32
C ARG A 571 -28.48 -6.67 4.68
N ASN A 572 -28.77 -6.49 5.97
CA ASN A 572 -29.55 -5.35 6.44
C ASN A 572 -28.75 -4.04 6.40
N PHE A 573 -27.42 -4.10 6.57
CA PHE A 573 -26.47 -2.99 6.46
C PHE A 573 -26.90 -1.73 7.22
N ILE A 574 -27.34 -1.91 8.46
CA ILE A 574 -27.84 -0.82 9.32
C ILE A 574 -26.69 0.08 9.75
N LEU A 575 -26.85 1.40 9.56
CA LEU A 575 -25.94 2.43 10.03
C LEU A 575 -26.39 3.02 11.38
N ASP A 576 -27.69 3.18 11.54
CA ASP A 576 -28.33 3.70 12.74
C ASP A 576 -29.68 2.99 12.92
N ILE A 577 -29.85 2.32 14.06
CA ILE A 577 -31.07 1.58 14.39
C ILE A 577 -32.25 2.52 14.63
N GLU A 578 -32.04 3.63 15.31
CA GLU A 578 -33.12 4.52 15.74
C GLU A 578 -33.78 5.19 14.55
N THR A 579 -32.96 5.62 13.59
CA THR A 579 -33.44 6.22 12.34
C THR A 579 -33.68 5.20 11.22
N ASN A 580 -33.30 3.93 11.43
CA ASN A 580 -33.26 2.88 10.41
C ASN A 580 -32.47 3.30 9.15
N LYS A 581 -31.49 4.19 9.31
CA LYS A 581 -30.59 4.60 8.22
C LYS A 581 -29.71 3.41 7.87
N ARG A 582 -29.62 3.06 6.59
CA ARG A 582 -28.90 1.88 6.12
C ARG A 582 -28.40 2.06 4.68
N PHE A 583 -27.46 1.22 4.28
CA PHE A 583 -27.16 1.02 2.87
C PHE A 583 -28.06 -0.07 2.28
N TYR A 584 -28.34 0.04 0.98
CA TYR A 584 -29.13 -0.90 0.21
C TYR A 584 -28.28 -1.43 -0.94
N LEU A 585 -28.33 -2.74 -1.16
CA LEU A 585 -27.75 -3.38 -2.34
C LEU A 585 -28.55 -2.93 -3.55
N GLN A 586 -27.92 -2.11 -4.39
CA GLN A 586 -28.54 -1.58 -5.60
C GLN A 586 -28.62 -2.66 -6.68
N TYR A 587 -27.53 -3.41 -6.86
CA TYR A 587 -27.41 -4.55 -7.75
C TYR A 587 -26.11 -5.30 -7.44
N ALA A 588 -25.96 -6.49 -8.01
CA ALA A 588 -24.72 -7.26 -7.98
C ALA A 588 -24.37 -7.80 -9.37
N GLU A 589 -23.09 -8.07 -9.61
CA GLU A 589 -22.59 -8.68 -10.84
C GLU A 589 -21.96 -10.04 -10.52
N ASP A 590 -22.38 -11.08 -11.22
CA ASP A 590 -21.94 -12.45 -11.02
C ASP A 590 -20.85 -12.86 -12.02
N TRP A 591 -19.71 -13.27 -11.49
CA TRP A 591 -18.51 -13.58 -12.28
C TRP A 591 -18.32 -15.07 -12.55
N GLU A 592 -19.24 -15.94 -12.13
CA GLU A 592 -19.09 -17.40 -12.29
C GLU A 592 -18.90 -17.84 -13.75
N LYS A 593 -19.44 -17.07 -14.71
CA LYS A 593 -19.31 -17.36 -16.16
C LYS A 593 -18.05 -16.79 -16.81
N SER A 594 -17.23 -16.04 -16.06
CA SER A 594 -16.06 -15.34 -16.59
C SER A 594 -14.77 -16.15 -16.54
N GLY A 595 -14.83 -17.42 -16.12
CA GLY A 595 -13.67 -18.33 -16.04
C GLY A 595 -12.71 -17.92 -14.92
N HIS A 596 -12.81 -18.56 -13.75
CA HIS A 596 -12.02 -18.33 -12.52
C HIS A 596 -11.06 -17.12 -12.56
N PRO A 597 -11.56 -15.87 -12.48
CA PRO A 597 -10.75 -14.67 -12.64
C PRO A 597 -9.58 -14.61 -11.65
N PHE A 598 -9.79 -15.15 -10.45
CA PHE A 598 -8.73 -15.41 -9.49
C PHE A 598 -8.11 -16.79 -9.76
N ILE A 599 -6.91 -16.79 -10.37
CA ILE A 599 -6.17 -18.00 -10.80
C ILE A 599 -6.13 -19.11 -9.72
N THR A 600 -6.08 -18.73 -8.44
CA THR A 600 -5.92 -19.66 -7.32
C THR A 600 -7.19 -19.96 -6.53
N MET A 601 -8.32 -19.32 -6.84
CA MET A 601 -9.56 -19.41 -6.06
C MET A 601 -10.72 -19.91 -6.92
N LYS A 602 -11.47 -20.88 -6.37
CA LYS A 602 -12.65 -21.46 -7.03
C LYS A 602 -13.97 -21.00 -6.42
N ASP A 603 -13.92 -20.28 -5.30
CA ASP A 603 -15.12 -19.78 -4.65
C ASP A 603 -15.82 -18.77 -5.54
N ALA A 604 -17.14 -18.91 -5.65
CA ALA A 604 -17.97 -17.96 -6.37
C ALA A 604 -17.97 -16.61 -5.64
N PHE A 605 -17.90 -15.53 -6.40
CA PHE A 605 -17.87 -14.16 -5.90
C PHE A 605 -18.68 -13.23 -6.79
N LEU A 606 -19.11 -12.11 -6.22
CA LEU A 606 -19.85 -11.07 -6.93
C LEU A 606 -19.14 -9.72 -6.76
N SER A 607 -19.38 -8.80 -7.69
CA SER A 607 -19.26 -7.36 -7.39
C SER A 607 -20.55 -6.90 -6.71
N TYR A 608 -20.44 -6.29 -5.54
CA TYR A 608 -21.58 -5.76 -4.79
C TYR A 608 -21.56 -4.23 -4.81
N TYR A 609 -22.71 -3.63 -5.13
CA TYR A 609 -22.84 -2.18 -5.22
C TYR A 609 -23.90 -1.68 -4.25
N PHE A 610 -23.47 -0.97 -3.21
CA PHE A 610 -24.35 -0.44 -2.16
C PHE A 610 -24.40 1.09 -2.19
N LYS A 611 -25.60 1.65 -2.00
CA LYS A 611 -25.87 3.09 -1.82
C LYS A 611 -26.90 3.31 -0.71
N LYS A 612 -27.05 4.54 -0.23
CA LYS A 612 -28.12 4.90 0.73
C LYS A 612 -29.50 4.99 0.07
N ASP A 613 -29.56 5.02 -1.27
CA ASP A 613 -30.78 5.01 -2.06
C ASP A 613 -31.66 3.80 -1.74
N TYR A 614 -32.93 4.05 -1.40
CA TYR A 614 -33.87 3.01 -1.01
C TYR A 614 -34.14 2.02 -2.15
N ILE A 615 -34.07 0.72 -1.83
CA ILE A 615 -34.50 -0.38 -2.72
C ILE A 615 -35.55 -1.24 -2.00
N ASP A 616 -36.64 -1.52 -2.71
CA ASP A 616 -37.68 -2.45 -2.29
C ASP A 616 -37.30 -3.89 -2.67
N TYR A 617 -36.66 -4.60 -1.73
CA TYR A 617 -36.22 -5.98 -1.94
C TYR A 617 -37.36 -6.97 -2.23
N THR A 618 -38.63 -6.64 -1.98
CA THR A 618 -39.76 -7.52 -2.34
C THR A 618 -39.93 -7.65 -3.85
N LYS A 619 -39.39 -6.70 -4.62
CA LYS A 619 -39.34 -6.73 -6.09
C LYS A 619 -38.07 -7.42 -6.62
N GLY A 620 -37.22 -7.91 -5.73
CA GLY A 620 -35.90 -8.45 -6.04
C GLY A 620 -34.84 -7.36 -6.21
N VAL A 621 -33.59 -7.80 -6.34
CA VAL A 621 -32.42 -6.96 -6.63
C VAL A 621 -31.85 -7.39 -7.97
N PRO A 622 -31.48 -6.47 -8.89
CA PRO A 622 -30.84 -6.84 -10.15
C PRO A 622 -29.55 -7.63 -9.92
N LEU A 623 -29.42 -8.76 -10.62
CA LEU A 623 -28.20 -9.57 -10.69
C LEU A 623 -27.78 -9.65 -12.17
N LEU A 624 -26.67 -9.01 -12.50
CA LEU A 624 -26.07 -9.07 -13.83
C LEU A 624 -25.19 -10.33 -13.91
N MET A 625 -25.17 -10.99 -15.07
CA MET A 625 -24.49 -12.28 -15.30
C MET A 625 -23.45 -12.20 -16.40
#